data_AF-A0A0J7JUH6-F1
#
_entry.id   AF-A0A0J7JUH6-F1
#
_cell.length_a   1.000
_cell.length_b   1.000
_cell.length_c   1.000
_cell.angle_alpha   90.00
_cell.angle_beta   90.00
_cell.angle_gamma   90.00
#
_symmetry.space_group_name_H-M   'P 1'
#
loop_
_entity.id
_entity.type
_entity.pdbx_description
1 polymer ?
#
loop_
_entity_poly.entity_id
_entity_poly.type
_entity_poly.pdbx_seq_one_letter_code
_entity_poly.pdbx_strand_id
1 'polypeptide(L)'
;MYSRGIFNSEQPPEISEFFVQGVKHLAEEMANWPELKKYSEKVAKLADHIYEMGIEASKFSEDDFNVINHGDCWVNNMMFKYNNDGKPIGHIFVSIIMS
;
A
#
# COMPACT_ATOMS: atom_id res chain seq x y z
N MET A 1 11.42 16.76 -5.97
CA MET A 1 10.25 15.95 -5.56
C MET A 1 10.75 14.52 -5.56
N TYR A 2 10.66 13.79 -4.45
CA TYR A 2 11.06 12.38 -4.43
C TYR A 2 10.09 11.63 -5.35
N SER A 3 10.61 10.73 -6.19
CA SER A 3 9.85 10.07 -7.27
C SER A 3 10.02 8.55 -7.25
N ARG A 4 10.57 8.02 -6.15
CA ARG A 4 11.10 6.64 -6.06
C ARG A 4 10.57 5.93 -4.83
N GLY A 5 9.27 5.68 -4.81
CA GLY A 5 8.59 4.84 -3.83
C GLY A 5 8.75 3.33 -4.07
N ILE A 6 8.03 2.52 -3.29
CA ILE A 6 8.00 1.04 -3.40
C ILE A 6 7.45 0.58 -4.75
N PHE A 7 6.50 1.31 -5.31
CA PHE A 7 5.96 1.07 -6.66
C PHE A 7 6.70 1.93 -7.67
N ASN A 8 7.87 1.46 -8.09
CA ASN A 8 8.70 2.12 -9.09
C ASN A 8 9.43 1.05 -9.92
N SER A 9 9.56 1.27 -11.23
CA SER A 9 10.18 0.31 -12.16
C SER A 9 11.70 0.12 -11.96
N GLU A 10 12.35 0.99 -11.19
CA GLU A 10 13.78 0.93 -10.87
C GLU A 10 14.07 0.11 -9.59
N GLN A 11 13.05 -0.43 -8.92
CA GLN A 11 13.25 -1.30 -7.75
C GLN A 11 13.84 -2.66 -8.15
N PRO A 12 14.55 -3.33 -7.22
CA PRO A 12 15.00 -4.71 -7.45
C PRO A 12 13.83 -5.66 -7.75
N PRO A 13 13.98 -6.64 -8.66
CA PRO A 13 12.93 -7.59 -9.01
C PRO A 13 12.29 -8.29 -7.81
N GLU A 14 13.06 -8.53 -6.76
CA GLU A 14 12.64 -9.17 -5.51
C GLU A 14 11.47 -8.43 -4.84
N ILE A 15 11.38 -7.10 -5.00
CA ILE A 15 10.25 -6.31 -4.49
C ILE A 15 8.98 -6.65 -5.28
N SER A 16 9.05 -6.68 -6.61
CA SER A 16 7.91 -7.05 -7.45
C SER A 16 7.47 -8.50 -7.17
N GLU A 17 8.42 -9.42 -7.04
CA GLU A 17 8.15 -10.82 -6.72
C GLU A 17 7.50 -10.97 -5.35
N PHE A 18 7.95 -10.21 -4.34
CA PHE A 18 7.33 -10.19 -3.02
C PHE A 18 5.83 -9.86 -3.09
N PHE A 19 5.44 -8.82 -3.83
CA PHE A 19 4.02 -8.47 -4.01
C PHE A 19 3.25 -9.53 -4.79
N VAL A 20 3.80 -10.01 -5.91
CA VAL A 20 3.16 -11.04 -6.74
C VAL A 20 2.93 -12.32 -5.92
N GLN A 21 3.96 -12.82 -5.24
CA GLN A 21 3.86 -14.02 -4.43
C GLN A 21 2.92 -13.82 -3.23
N GLY A 22 2.99 -12.68 -2.54
CA GLY A 22 2.09 -12.38 -1.42
C GLY A 22 0.61 -12.43 -1.83
N VAL A 23 0.27 -11.86 -2.99
CA VAL A 23 -1.11 -11.88 -3.51
C VAL A 23 -1.53 -13.27 -3.99
N LYS A 24 -0.61 -14.07 -4.56
CA LYS A 24 -0.88 -15.47 -4.92
C LYS A 24 -1.23 -16.32 -3.70
N HIS A 25 -0.41 -16.28 -2.66
CA HIS A 25 -0.67 -17.02 -1.42
C HIS A 25 -1.97 -16.54 -0.75
N LEU A 26 -2.25 -15.23 -0.78
CA LEU A 26 -3.53 -14.70 -0.29
C LEU A 26 -4.71 -15.29 -1.08
N ALA A 27 -4.62 -15.38 -2.40
CA ALA A 27 -5.68 -15.98 -3.22
C ALA A 27 -5.91 -17.46 -2.89
N GLU A 28 -4.85 -18.21 -2.63
CA GLU A 28 -4.90 -19.62 -2.20
C GLU A 28 -5.62 -19.75 -0.84
N GLU A 29 -5.25 -18.94 0.15
CA GLU A 29 -5.92 -18.92 1.46
C GLU A 29 -7.39 -18.50 1.36
N MET A 30 -7.69 -17.49 0.54
CA MET A 30 -9.06 -17.04 0.30
C MET A 30 -9.95 -18.14 -0.28
N ALA A 31 -9.40 -19.11 -1.02
CA ALA A 31 -10.16 -20.23 -1.55
C ALA A 31 -10.69 -21.17 -0.43
N ASN A 32 -10.03 -21.16 0.73
CA ASN A 32 -10.39 -21.94 1.91
C ASN A 32 -11.38 -21.18 2.84
N TRP A 33 -11.55 -19.88 2.66
CA TRP A 33 -12.46 -19.05 3.46
C TRP A 33 -13.84 -18.93 2.80
N PRO A 34 -14.92 -19.50 3.39
CA PRO A 34 -16.23 -19.56 2.75
C PRO A 34 -16.76 -18.21 2.25
N GLU A 35 -16.54 -17.15 3.02
CA GLU A 35 -16.96 -15.77 2.73
C GLU A 35 -16.19 -15.11 1.57
N LEU A 36 -14.94 -15.54 1.32
CA LEU A 36 -14.01 -14.90 0.40
C LEU A 36 -13.69 -15.77 -0.82
N LYS A 37 -14.07 -17.05 -0.82
CA LYS A 37 -13.86 -18.01 -1.90
C LYS A 37 -14.30 -17.51 -3.28
N LYS A 38 -15.42 -16.77 -3.35
CA LYS A 38 -15.90 -16.18 -4.62
C LYS A 38 -14.96 -15.15 -5.25
N TYR A 39 -14.00 -14.63 -4.49
CA TYR A 39 -13.04 -13.63 -4.95
C TYR A 39 -11.65 -14.20 -5.19
N SER A 40 -11.35 -15.43 -4.74
CA SER A 40 -10.01 -16.01 -4.83
C SER A 40 -9.48 -16.02 -6.26
N GLU A 41 -10.30 -16.44 -7.22
CA GLU A 41 -9.91 -16.46 -8.64
C GLU A 41 -9.60 -15.05 -9.18
N LYS A 42 -10.39 -14.05 -8.76
CA LYS A 42 -10.15 -12.65 -9.14
C LYS A 42 -8.84 -12.14 -8.57
N VAL A 43 -8.54 -12.46 -7.31
CA VAL A 43 -7.28 -12.06 -6.64
C VAL A 43 -6.09 -12.79 -7.25
N ALA A 44 -6.22 -14.08 -7.59
CA ALA A 44 -5.18 -14.83 -8.28
C ALA A 44 -4.81 -14.20 -9.63
N LYS A 45 -5.81 -13.82 -10.45
CA LYS A 45 -5.58 -13.14 -11.73
C LYS A 45 -4.98 -11.74 -11.56
N LEU A 46 -5.29 -11.07 -10.45
CA LEU A 46 -4.72 -9.76 -10.13
C LEU A 46 -3.24 -9.86 -9.78
N ALA A 47 -2.80 -10.98 -9.21
CA ALA A 47 -1.44 -11.13 -8.70
C ALA A 47 -0.37 -10.89 -9.76
N ASP A 48 -0.59 -11.31 -11.00
CA ASP A 48 0.40 -11.14 -12.08
C ASP A 48 0.55 -9.68 -12.54
N HIS A 49 -0.40 -8.81 -12.21
CA HIS A 49 -0.41 -7.39 -12.61
C HIS A 49 -0.32 -6.42 -11.44
N ILE A 50 -0.33 -6.90 -10.19
CA ILE A 50 -0.49 -6.05 -9.01
C ILE A 50 0.61 -5.00 -8.89
N TYR A 51 1.86 -5.37 -9.21
CA TYR A 51 3.00 -4.47 -9.08
C TYR A 51 2.99 -3.39 -10.16
N GLU A 52 2.72 -3.78 -11.42
CA GLU A 52 2.57 -2.85 -12.55
C GLU A 52 1.42 -1.87 -12.33
N MET A 53 0.28 -2.36 -11.83
CA MET A 53 -0.86 -1.51 -11.47
C MET A 53 -0.49 -0.53 -10.35
N GLY A 54 0.30 -0.96 -9.37
CA GLY A 54 0.81 -0.09 -8.32
C GLY A 54 1.73 1.01 -8.85
N ILE A 55 2.59 0.69 -9.82
CA ILE A 55 3.47 1.67 -10.49
C ILE A 55 2.62 2.72 -11.20
N GLU A 56 1.66 2.29 -12.02
CA GLU A 56 0.82 3.22 -12.76
C GLU A 56 -0.04 4.10 -11.83
N ALA A 57 -0.58 3.51 -10.76
CA ALA A 57 -1.34 4.25 -9.75
C ALA A 57 -0.50 5.26 -8.95
N SER A 58 0.82 5.08 -8.91
CA SER A 58 1.75 5.96 -8.18
C SER A 58 2.41 7.01 -9.08
N LYS A 59 2.09 7.00 -10.38
CA LYS A 59 2.71 7.87 -11.36
C LYS A 59 2.20 9.30 -11.24
N PHE A 60 3.13 10.25 -11.19
CA PHE A 60 2.81 11.68 -11.24
C PHE A 60 2.20 12.05 -12.60
N SER A 61 1.14 12.86 -12.58
CA SER A 61 0.41 13.32 -13.78
C SER A 61 0.17 14.82 -13.69
N GLU A 62 0.77 15.61 -14.59
CA GLU A 62 0.64 17.08 -14.57
C GLU A 62 -0.80 17.58 -14.75
N ASP A 63 -1.64 16.77 -15.39
CA ASP A 63 -3.04 17.08 -15.69
C ASP A 63 -4.01 16.64 -14.57
N ASP A 64 -3.51 15.97 -13.53
CA ASP A 64 -4.30 15.44 -12.41
C ASP A 64 -4.01 16.12 -11.07
N PHE A 65 -4.91 15.89 -10.09
CA PHE A 65 -4.71 16.34 -8.72
C PHE A 65 -3.71 15.44 -7.99
N ASN A 66 -2.45 15.88 -7.92
CA ASN A 66 -1.40 15.16 -7.20
C ASN A 66 -1.43 15.52 -5.70
N VAL A 67 -1.42 14.49 -4.85
CA VAL A 67 -1.34 14.64 -3.39
C VAL A 67 0.00 14.15 -2.90
N ILE A 68 0.57 14.86 -1.91
CA ILE A 68 1.75 14.37 -1.18
C ILE A 68 1.27 13.26 -0.23
N ASN A 69 1.62 12.03 -0.56
CA ASN A 69 1.31 10.87 0.25
C ASN A 69 2.43 10.63 1.28
N HIS A 70 2.06 10.13 2.46
CA HIS A 70 3.02 9.86 3.54
C HIS A 70 3.96 8.67 3.24
N GLY A 71 3.64 7.83 2.25
CA GLY A 71 4.45 6.68 1.83
C GLY A 71 4.40 5.46 2.78
N ASP A 72 4.17 5.67 4.07
CA ASP A 72 4.07 4.60 5.08
C ASP A 72 2.98 4.89 6.15
N CYS A 73 1.72 4.93 5.70
CA CYS A 73 0.59 5.33 6.56
C CYS A 73 0.10 4.15 7.43
N TRP A 74 0.86 3.83 8.47
CA TRP A 74 0.50 2.85 9.50
C TRP A 74 0.29 3.54 10.86
N VAL A 75 -0.60 3.00 11.71
CA VAL A 75 -0.95 3.57 13.03
C VAL A 75 0.25 3.79 13.94
N ASN A 76 1.29 2.96 13.82
CA ASN A 76 2.53 3.12 14.58
C ASN A 76 3.33 4.35 14.19
N ASN A 77 3.08 4.90 12.99
CA ASN A 77 3.70 6.11 12.50
C ASN A 77 2.86 7.37 12.81
N MET A 78 1.78 7.23 13.60
CA MET A 78 0.97 8.34 14.09
C MET A 78 1.21 8.54 15.59
N MET A 79 1.66 9.74 15.96
CA MET A 79 1.75 10.14 17.36
C MET A 79 0.53 10.98 17.72
N PHE A 80 -0.21 10.56 18.75
CA PHE A 80 -1.42 11.22 19.20
C PHE A 80 -1.13 12.15 20.38
N LYS A 81 -1.69 13.37 20.32
CA LYS A 81 -1.74 14.30 21.44
C LYS A 81 -3.03 14.04 22.22
N TYR A 82 -2.93 13.91 23.54
CA TYR A 82 -4.09 13.68 24.42
C TYR A 82 -4.35 14.88 25.34
N ASN A 83 -5.61 15.08 25.73
CA ASN A 83 -5.99 16.02 26.78
C ASN A 83 -5.83 15.39 28.19
N ASN A 84 -6.13 16.17 29.23
CA ASN A 84 -6.04 15.73 30.62
C ASN A 84 -7.00 14.56 30.97
N ASP A 85 -8.06 14.37 30.17
CA ASP A 85 -9.02 13.28 30.32
C ASP A 85 -8.61 12.01 29.54
N GLY A 86 -7.41 12.01 28.93
CA GLY A 86 -6.92 10.90 28.12
C GLY A 86 -7.58 10.77 26.74
N LYS A 87 -8.28 11.80 26.25
CA LYS A 87 -8.90 11.81 24.92
C LYS A 87 -7.96 12.39 23.86
N PRO A 88 -7.89 11.79 22.66
CA PRO A 88 -7.05 12.32 21.58
C PRO A 88 -7.60 13.66 21.08
N ILE A 89 -6.74 14.66 21.00
CA ILE A 89 -7.05 16.02 20.53
C ILE A 89 -6.23 16.44 19.30
N GLY A 90 -5.34 15.57 18.82
CA GLY A 90 -4.57 15.78 17.60
C GLY A 90 -3.66 14.60 17.30
N HIS A 91 -3.11 14.56 16.10
CA HIS A 91 -2.07 13.62 15.74
C HIS A 91 -1.06 14.28 14.78
N ILE A 92 0.15 13.75 14.77
CA ILE A 92 1.15 14.05 13.76
C ILE A 92 1.68 12.74 13.18
N PHE A 93 2.07 12.78 11.91
CA PHE A 93 2.79 11.71 11.26
C PHE A 93 4.29 11.82 11.60
N VAL A 94 4.89 10.72 12.06
CA VAL A 94 6.28 10.71 12.53
C VAL A 94 7.22 10.07 11.49
N SER A 95 6.75 9.09 10.73
CA SER A 95 7.58 8.36 9.74
C SER A 95 7.36 8.83 8.31
N ILE A 96 7.81 10.04 7.99
CA ILE A 96 7.64 10.57 6.62
C ILE A 96 8.66 9.89 5.69
N ILE A 97 8.33 8.73 5.13
CA ILE A 97 8.99 8.27 3.91
C ILE A 97 8.29 9.00 2.77
N MET A 98 8.80 10.17 2.39
CA MET A 98 8.37 10.84 1.17
C MET A 98 8.72 9.90 0.00
N SER A 99 7.73 9.16 -0.51
CA SER A 99 7.82 8.41 -1.76
C SER A 99 7.78 9.36 -2.95
#